data_AF-A0A183SDT6-F1
#
_entry.id   AF-A0A183SDT6-F1
#
_cell.length_a   1.000
_cell.length_b   1.000
_cell.length_c   1.000
_cell.angle_alpha   90.00
_cell.angle_beta   90.00
_cell.angle_gamma   90.00
#
_symmetry.space_group_name_H-M   'P 1'
#
loop_
_entity.id
_entity.type
_entity.pdbx_description
1 polymer ?
#
loop_
_entity_poly.entity_id
_entity_poly.type
_entity_poly.pdbx_seq_one_letter_code
_entity_poly.pdbx_strand_id
1 'polypeptide(L)'
;MYARTGMSAVERAHTLTLEYKSVWIKIKKSSSQNLEFLTVYRPPNQQNSADESLLRLMKELTNHQKVLSAGDFSTPTIDCESLTVDGSPTSLSRKLMELTLDLTL
;
A
#
# COMPACT_ATOMS: atom_id res chain seq x y z
N MET A 1 16.03 -6.72 13.97
CA MET A 1 14.88 -7.51 13.48
C MET A 1 14.79 -8.78 14.33
N TYR A 2 13.75 -8.93 15.16
CA TYR A 2 13.59 -10.11 16.03
C TYR A 2 12.81 -11.17 15.24
N ALA A 3 13.49 -12.22 14.76
CA ALA A 3 12.84 -13.36 14.13
C ALA A 3 12.56 -14.41 15.21
N ARG A 4 11.27 -14.67 15.49
CA ARG A 4 10.86 -15.79 16.34
C ARG A 4 11.21 -17.10 15.62
N THR A 5 11.72 -18.09 16.34
CA THR A 5 12.13 -19.40 15.80
C THR A 5 11.10 -19.98 14.82
N GLY A 6 11.53 -20.30 13.59
CA GLY A 6 10.69 -20.86 12.53
C GLY A 6 10.14 -19.86 11.50
N MET A 7 10.45 -18.57 11.63
CA MET A 7 10.09 -17.54 10.65
C MET A 7 11.34 -16.96 9.98
N SER A 8 11.32 -16.85 8.65
CA SER A 8 12.34 -16.11 7.90
C SER A 8 11.69 -14.98 7.12
N ALA A 9 12.37 -13.83 7.08
CA ALA A 9 11.94 -12.67 6.31
C ALA A 9 12.92 -12.46 5.17
N VAL A 10 12.39 -12.29 3.97
CA VAL A 10 13.17 -11.82 2.82
C VAL A 10 12.67 -10.42 2.51
N GLU A 11 13.56 -9.45 2.69
CA GLU A 11 13.34 -8.07 2.27
C GLU A 11 13.65 -7.97 0.78
N ARG A 12 12.70 -7.43 0.01
CA ARG A 12 12.96 -6.90 -1.32
C ARG A 12 12.71 -5.41 -1.27
N ALA A 13 13.79 -4.64 -1.20
CA ALA A 13 13.74 -3.22 -1.50
C ALA A 13 13.53 -3.08 -3.00
N HIS A 14 12.34 -2.62 -3.41
CA HIS A 14 12.15 -2.14 -4.77
C HIS A 14 12.66 -0.69 -4.81
N THR A 15 13.59 -0.43 -5.73
CA THR A 15 14.26 0.87 -5.88
C THR A 15 13.25 1.96 -6.24
N LEU A 16 12.80 2.67 -5.21
CA LEU A 16 12.67 4.13 -5.09
C LEU A 16 12.60 4.88 -6.43
N THR A 17 11.39 5.13 -6.91
CA THR A 17 11.14 6.36 -7.67
C THR A 17 11.19 7.55 -6.69
N LEU A 18 11.50 8.75 -7.16
CA LEU A 18 11.54 9.97 -6.31
C LEU A 18 10.19 10.26 -5.60
N GLU A 19 9.14 9.55 -6.00
CA GLU A 19 7.73 9.81 -5.76
C GLU A 19 7.20 9.17 -4.46
N TYR A 20 7.72 8.00 -4.06
CA TYR A 20 7.38 7.33 -2.80
C TYR A 20 8.46 6.33 -2.38
N LYS A 21 8.47 5.97 -1.09
CA LYS A 21 9.30 4.90 -0.54
C LYS A 21 8.43 3.69 -0.27
N SER A 22 8.91 2.50 -0.60
CA SER A 22 8.21 1.27 -0.24
C SER A 22 9.18 0.17 0.17
N VAL A 23 8.70 -0.73 1.02
CA VAL A 23 9.44 -1.94 1.43
C VAL A 23 8.50 -3.13 1.30
N TRP A 24 8.92 -4.13 0.53
CA TRP A 24 8.21 -5.39 0.39
C TRP A 24 8.88 -6.45 1.26
N ILE A 25 8.10 -7.05 2.17
CA ILE A 25 8.56 -8.07 3.10
C ILE A 25 7.79 -9.35 2.83
N LYS A 26 8.53 -10.42 2.52
CA LYS A 26 7.96 -11.77 2.44
C LYS A 26 8.32 -12.55 3.68
N ILE A 27 7.32 -12.89 4.48
CA ILE A 27 7.46 -13.72 5.68
C ILE A 27 7.13 -15.16 5.30
N LYS A 28 8.12 -16.03 5.47
CA LYS A 28 7.95 -17.48 5.34
C LYS A 28 7.87 -18.09 6.72
N LYS A 29 6.85 -18.90 6.96
CA LYS A 29 6.74 -19.75 8.14
C LYS A 29 6.72 -21.20 7.67
N SER A 30 7.51 -22.06 8.31
CA SER A 30 7.52 -23.49 8.02
C SER A 30 6.08 -24.03 8.08
N SER A 31 5.68 -24.80 7.07
CA SER A 31 4.35 -25.43 6.91
C SER A 31 3.14 -24.50 6.78
N SER A 32 3.30 -23.21 6.44
CA SER A 32 2.18 -22.34 6.10
C SER A 32 2.40 -21.59 4.79
N GLN A 33 1.33 -20.97 4.27
CA GLN A 33 1.46 -20.05 3.14
C GLN A 33 2.36 -18.86 3.51
N ASN A 34 3.08 -18.34 2.52
CA ASN A 34 3.86 -17.12 2.70
C ASN A 34 2.92 -15.94 2.91
N LEU A 35 3.29 -15.04 3.80
CA LEU A 35 2.61 -13.77 3.98
C LEU A 35 3.47 -12.67 3.38
N GLU A 36 2.85 -11.82 2.57
CA GLU A 36 3.53 -10.73 1.89
C GLU A 36 2.99 -9.41 2.41
N PHE A 37 3.89 -8.51 2.78
CA PHE A 37 3.57 -7.18 3.28
C PHE A 37 4.23 -6.14 2.40
N LEU A 38 3.48 -5.13 2.01
CA LEU A 38 4.03 -3.92 1.43
C LEU A 38 3.76 -2.76 2.39
N THR A 39 4.83 -2.10 2.85
CA THR A 39 4.70 -0.80 3.49
C THR A 39 5.04 0.31 2.50
N VAL A 40 4.23 1.36 2.44
CA VAL A 40 4.45 2.51 1.56
C VAL A 40 4.51 3.80 2.38
N TYR A 41 5.42 4.70 2.00
CA TYR A 41 5.50 6.06 2.51
C TYR A 41 5.52 7.01 1.32
N ARG A 42 4.46 7.81 1.16
CA ARG A 42 4.41 8.92 0.21
C ARG A 42 4.78 10.20 0.97
N PRO A 43 5.85 10.91 0.60
CA PRO A 43 6.16 12.19 1.23
C PRO A 43 5.01 13.20 1.06
N PRO A 44 4.87 14.18 1.96
CA PRO A 44 3.91 15.26 1.76
C PRO A 44 4.29 16.13 0.55
N ASN A 45 3.32 16.85 -0.01
CA ASN A 45 3.50 17.82 -1.10
C ASN A 45 4.10 17.24 -2.40
N GLN A 46 3.81 15.98 -2.71
CA GLN A 46 4.22 15.36 -3.97
C GLN A 46 3.35 15.83 -5.15
N GLN A 47 3.93 15.81 -6.35
CA GLN A 47 3.22 16.12 -7.59
C GLN A 47 2.21 15.03 -7.95
N ASN A 48 1.20 15.37 -8.75
CA ASN A 48 0.15 14.43 -9.19
C ASN A 48 0.70 13.16 -9.89
N SER A 49 1.90 13.19 -10.48
CA SER A 49 2.50 12.00 -11.08
C SER A 49 2.80 10.91 -10.05
N ALA A 50 3.21 11.29 -8.84
CA ALA A 50 3.45 10.39 -7.73
C ALA A 50 2.18 9.66 -7.29
N ASP A 51 1.05 10.35 -7.34
CA ASP A 51 -0.27 9.80 -7.00
C ASP A 51 -0.68 8.73 -8.00
N GLU A 52 -0.47 8.96 -9.28
CA GLU A 52 -0.76 7.97 -10.32
C GLU A 52 0.17 6.76 -10.26
N SER A 53 1.47 6.96 -9.99
CA SER A 53 2.42 5.86 -9.77
C SER A 53 2.03 5.02 -8.56
N LEU A 54 1.63 5.65 -7.46
CA LEU A 54 1.14 4.98 -6.27
C LEU A 54 -0.15 4.19 -6.54
N LEU A 55 -1.11 4.79 -7.24
CA LEU A 55 -2.38 4.13 -7.58
C LEU A 55 -2.17 2.92 -8.49
N ARG A 56 -1.22 2.98 -9.43
CA ARG A 56 -0.83 1.83 -10.26
C ARG A 56 -0.28 0.70 -9.40
N LEU A 57 0.63 1.01 -8.47
CA LEU A 57 1.15 0.02 -7.53
C LEU A 57 0.01 -0.62 -6.72
N MET A 58 -0.91 0.18 -6.17
CA MET A 58 -2.04 -0.35 -5.39
C MET A 58 -2.97 -1.24 -6.24
N LYS A 59 -3.23 -0.88 -7.50
CA LYS A 59 -3.99 -1.73 -8.45
C LYS A 59 -3.28 -3.03 -8.80
N GLU A 60 -1.94 -3.02 -8.90
CA GLU A 60 -1.19 -4.25 -9.10
C GLU A 60 -1.32 -5.17 -7.89
N LEU A 61 -1.39 -4.61 -6.67
CA LEU A 61 -1.56 -5.37 -5.44
C LEU A 61 -2.96 -5.95 -5.27
N THR A 62 -4.02 -5.28 -5.71
CA THR A 62 -5.39 -5.84 -5.63
C THR A 62 -5.52 -7.16 -6.40
N ASN A 63 -4.74 -7.32 -7.47
CA ASN A 63 -4.65 -8.58 -8.22
C ASN A 63 -3.88 -9.69 -7.45
N HIS A 64 -3.12 -9.34 -6.42
CA HIS A 64 -2.38 -10.28 -5.58
C HIS A 64 -3.14 -10.57 -4.29
N GLN A 65 -3.98 -11.61 -4.30
CA GLN A 65 -4.85 -12.06 -3.19
C GLN A 65 -4.20 -12.27 -1.80
N LYS A 66 -2.88 -12.13 -1.66
CA LYS A 66 -2.12 -12.48 -0.45
C LYS A 66 -1.14 -11.39 0.02
N VAL A 67 -1.28 -10.17 -0.49
CA VAL A 67 -0.44 -9.04 -0.07
C VAL A 67 -1.23 -8.13 0.85
N LEU A 68 -0.75 -7.93 2.08
CA LEU A 68 -1.23 -6.87 2.94
C LEU A 68 -0.45 -5.59 2.61
N SER A 69 -1.15 -4.53 2.24
CA SER A 69 -0.53 -3.22 2.07
C SER A 69 -0.94 -2.27 3.20
N ALA A 70 0.02 -1.50 3.71
CA ALA A 70 -0.19 -0.48 4.72
C ALA A 70 0.81 0.66 4.50
N GLY A 71 0.59 1.81 5.13
CA GLY A 71 1.51 2.92 4.93
C GLY A 71 1.00 4.26 5.38
N ASP A 72 1.87 5.25 5.24
CA ASP A 72 1.50 6.66 5.35
C ASP A 72 1.52 7.28 3.95
N PHE A 73 0.34 7.63 3.46
CA PHE A 73 0.17 8.20 2.13
C PHE A 73 0.20 9.74 2.12
N SER A 74 0.35 10.38 3.29
CA SER A 74 0.24 11.84 3.44
C SER A 74 -1.02 12.41 2.75
N THR A 75 -2.15 11.70 2.89
CA THR A 75 -3.45 12.04 2.30
C THR A 75 -4.41 12.60 3.34
N PRO A 76 -5.39 13.44 2.94
CA PRO A 76 -6.49 13.82 3.81
C PRO A 76 -7.15 12.60 4.47
N THR A 77 -7.58 12.79 5.71
CA THR A 77 -8.21 11.75 6.54
C THR A 77 -9.41 11.14 5.83
N ILE A 78 -9.42 9.81 5.75
CA ILE A 78 -10.60 9.03 5.37
C ILE A 78 -11.38 8.78 6.66
N ASP A 79 -12.65 9.14 6.68
CA ASP A 79 -13.56 8.71 7.74
C ASP A 79 -13.95 7.26 7.47
N CYS A 80 -13.32 6.36 8.21
CA CYS A 80 -13.55 4.92 8.09
C CYS A 80 -14.92 4.48 8.65
N GLU A 81 -15.57 5.29 9.51
CA GLU A 81 -16.88 4.96 10.06
C GLU A 81 -17.99 5.26 9.05
N SER A 82 -17.93 6.46 8.46
CA SER A 82 -18.91 6.87 7.44
C SER A 82 -18.55 6.41 6.03
N LEU A 83 -17.35 5.84 5.85
CA LEU A 83 -16.77 5.56 4.53
C LEU A 83 -16.86 6.81 3.65
N THR A 84 -16.44 7.96 4.18
CA THR A 84 -16.41 9.21 3.44
C THR A 84 -15.00 9.77 3.39
N VAL A 85 -14.74 10.56 2.36
CA VAL A 85 -13.46 11.22 2.18
C VAL A 85 -13.68 12.61 1.65
N ASP A 86 -13.10 13.57 2.34
CA ASP A 86 -13.14 14.97 1.95
C ASP A 86 -12.25 15.21 0.71
N GLY A 87 -12.77 16.01 -0.22
CA GLY A 87 -12.04 16.44 -1.40
C GLY A 87 -12.69 16.12 -2.75
N SER A 88 -11.96 16.46 -3.82
CA SER A 88 -12.39 16.30 -5.21
C SER A 88 -12.58 14.82 -5.61
N PRO A 89 -13.50 14.50 -6.56
CA PRO A 89 -13.61 13.19 -7.22
C PRO A 89 -12.28 12.63 -7.71
N THR A 90 -11.37 13.51 -8.08
CA THR A 90 -10.05 13.17 -8.63
C THR A 90 -8.93 13.03 -7.58
N SER A 91 -9.25 13.23 -6.30
CA SER A 91 -8.25 13.19 -5.22
C SER A 91 -7.70 11.78 -5.00
N LEU A 92 -6.43 11.70 -4.58
CA LEU A 92 -5.77 10.44 -4.25
C LEU A 92 -6.55 9.66 -3.18
N SER A 93 -7.02 10.33 -2.12
CA SER A 93 -7.75 9.68 -1.04
C SER A 93 -9.03 8.99 -1.52
N ARG A 94 -9.78 9.62 -2.43
CA ARG A 94 -10.99 9.01 -3.03
C ARG A 94 -10.65 7.82 -3.90
N LYS A 95 -9.65 7.94 -4.78
CA LYS A 95 -9.21 6.81 -5.61
C LYS A 95 -8.70 5.63 -4.77
N LEU A 96 -7.97 5.89 -3.68
CA LEU A 96 -7.52 4.85 -2.74
C LEU A 96 -8.69 4.17 -2.03
N MET A 97 -9.67 4.95 -1.59
CA MET A 97 -10.88 4.43 -0.94
C MET A 97 -11.70 3.56 -1.91
N GLU A 98 -11.91 4.01 -3.14
CA GLU A 98 -12.62 3.25 -4.19
C GLU A 98 -11.91 1.93 -4.51
N LEU A 99 -10.57 1.93 -4.60
CA LEU A 99 -9.76 0.72 -4.80
C LEU A 99 -9.87 -0.25 -3.61
N THR A 100 -10.00 0.28 -2.40
CA THR A 100 -10.08 -0.55 -1.18
C THR A 100 -11.47 -1.18 -1.03
N LEU A 101 -12.52 -0.46 -1.42
CA LEU A 101 -13.91 -0.93 -1.38
C LEU A 101 -14.33 -1.70 -2.63
N ASP A 102 -13.43 -1.87 -3.60
CA ASP A 102 -13.68 -2.55 -4.88
C ASP A 102 -14.85 -1.92 -5.67
N LEU A 103 -15.03 -0.60 -5.53
CA LEU A 103 -16.09 0.16 -6.21
C LEU A 103 -15.71 0.53 -7.66
N THR A 104 -14.48 0.23 -8.07
CA THR A 104 -14.00 0.39 -9.44
C THR A 104 -14.26 -0.87 -10.26
N LEU A 105 -15.49 -1.04 -10.76
CA LEU A 105 -15.84 -1.97 -11.84
C LEU A 105 -16.40 -1.20 -13.05
#